data_AF-A0A645ARE7-F1
#
_entry.id   AF-A0A645ARE7-F1
#
_cell.length_a   1.000
_cell.length_b   1.000
_cell.length_c   1.000
_cell.angle_alpha   90.00
_cell.angle_beta   90.00
_cell.angle_gamma   90.00
#
_symmetry.space_group_name_H-M   'P 1'
#
loop_
_entity.id
_entity.type
_entity.pdbx_description
1 polymer ?
#
loop_
_entity_poly.entity_id
_entity_poly.type
_entity_poly.pdbx_seq_one_letter_code
_entity_poly.pdbx_strand_id
1 'polypeptide(L)'
;MELSSRDKQMLLSILDLDTSLMSVTDRKQIEFIERQVQRGVVTPNQLKQFYQDLISIRNKVEKQEWINKTKAESNPAATWGAELINNQRDYSDVPGSFGKKGNMRDNACGYMAINNTNQILGYNTAYSDTSYYLNKARNITTLLDGQLGMNPLVIGDLYRSAGCHVDLYLNTSDVPKTYDAYIMLYFYKNVNNGDKLGAHYIAVDYDPRADKFSAYNNDNSNLQEKDAFNKFLPDGHQGYCIWGISHIDQSQNTDSTPNERNERY
;
A
#
# COMPACT_ATOMS: atom_id res chain seq x y z
N MET A 1 26.76 -26.08 23.58
CA MET A 1 27.29 -24.72 23.42
C MET A 1 26.44 -23.84 24.31
N GLU A 2 27.00 -23.26 25.37
CA GLU A 2 26.25 -22.36 26.24
C GLU A 2 26.00 -21.03 25.53
N LEU A 3 24.76 -20.56 25.54
CA LEU A 3 24.39 -19.26 25.01
C LEU A 3 25.07 -18.15 25.81
N SER A 4 25.67 -17.18 25.12
CA SER A 4 26.30 -16.05 25.78
C SER A 4 25.26 -15.19 26.51
N SER A 5 25.68 -14.43 27.52
CA SER A 5 24.81 -13.46 28.19
C SER A 5 24.20 -12.42 27.22
N ARG A 6 24.88 -12.15 26.10
CA ARG A 6 24.41 -11.26 25.04
C ARG A 6 23.25 -11.87 24.25
N ASP A 7 23.32 -13.17 23.93
CA ASP A 7 22.23 -13.88 23.25
C ASP A 7 20.97 -13.89 24.12
N LYS A 8 21.15 -14.10 25.43
CA LYS A 8 20.05 -14.05 26.40
C LYS A 8 19.42 -12.65 26.50
N GLN A 9 20.22 -11.59 26.58
CA GLN A 9 19.69 -10.21 26.61
C GLN A 9 18.99 -9.82 25.29
N MET A 10 19.47 -10.28 24.14
CA MET A 10 18.84 -9.98 22.86
C MET A 10 17.51 -10.72 22.69
N LEU A 11 17.39 -11.93 23.25
CA LEU A 11 16.13 -12.65 23.34
C LEU A 11 15.14 -11.94 24.28
N LEU A 12 15.60 -11.49 25.44
CA LEU A 12 14.78 -10.79 26.43
C LEU A 12 14.31 -9.40 25.96
N SER A 13 15.10 -8.69 25.14
CA SER A 13 14.68 -7.39 24.58
C SER A 13 13.61 -7.51 23.50
N ILE A 14 13.36 -8.71 22.98
CA ILE A 14 12.20 -9.00 22.11
C ILE A 14 10.94 -9.32 22.94
N LEU A 15 11.04 -9.44 24.27
CA LEU A 15 9.89 -9.72 25.15
C LEU A 15 9.20 -8.47 25.68
N ASP A 16 9.72 -7.27 25.41
CA ASP A 16 9.02 -6.00 25.69
C ASP A 16 7.96 -5.71 24.62
N LEU A 17 7.09 -6.69 24.39
CA LEU A 17 5.99 -6.66 23.43
C LEU A 17 4.68 -6.76 24.20
N ASP A 18 3.64 -6.08 23.71
CA ASP A 18 2.31 -6.24 24.28
C ASP A 18 1.76 -7.65 24.03
N THR A 19 1.92 -8.51 25.03
CA THR A 19 1.46 -9.91 24.99
C THR A 19 -0.06 -10.05 24.83
N SER A 20 -0.84 -8.99 25.11
CA SER A 20 -2.30 -9.00 24.92
C SER A 20 -2.68 -9.02 23.43
N LEU A 21 -1.78 -8.54 22.55
CA LEU A 21 -1.97 -8.52 21.10
C LEU A 21 -1.44 -9.79 20.42
N MET A 22 -0.82 -10.69 21.16
CA MET A 22 -0.29 -11.95 20.63
C MET A 22 -1.36 -13.03 20.55
N SER A 23 -1.32 -13.81 19.47
CA SER A 23 -2.12 -15.03 19.38
C SER A 23 -1.71 -16.03 20.47
N VAL A 24 -2.62 -16.95 20.82
CA VAL A 24 -2.30 -18.05 21.77
C VAL A 24 -1.11 -18.88 21.25
N THR A 25 -1.03 -19.09 19.93
CA THR A 25 0.07 -19.82 19.30
C THR A 25 1.40 -19.09 19.44
N ASP A 26 1.43 -17.78 19.18
CA ASP A 26 2.66 -16.98 19.29
C ASP A 26 3.15 -16.94 20.75
N ARG A 27 2.25 -16.82 21.74
CA ARG A 27 2.61 -16.90 23.16
C ARG A 27 3.22 -18.25 23.54
N LYS A 28 2.63 -19.36 23.08
CA LYS A 28 3.19 -20.71 23.30
C LYS A 28 4.56 -20.88 22.65
N GLN A 29 4.78 -20.27 21.48
CA GLN A 29 6.07 -20.31 20.80
C GLN A 29 7.14 -19.56 21.61
N ILE A 30 6.81 -18.38 22.15
CA ILE A 30 7.71 -17.63 23.04
C ILE A 30 8.06 -18.47 24.28
N GLU A 31 7.05 -18.99 24.98
CA GLU A 31 7.29 -19.83 26.16
C GLU A 31 8.17 -21.06 25.84
N PHE A 32 7.97 -21.66 24.67
CA PHE A 32 8.80 -22.77 24.22
C PHE A 32 10.25 -22.33 24.03
N ILE A 33 10.49 -21.23 23.31
CA ILE A 33 11.83 -20.68 23.06
C ILE A 33 12.52 -20.35 24.38
N GLU A 34 11.85 -19.67 25.31
CA GLU A 34 12.38 -19.34 26.63
C GLU A 34 12.83 -20.58 27.38
N ARG A 35 12.01 -21.64 27.40
CA ARG A 35 12.37 -22.91 28.06
C ARG A 35 13.58 -23.57 27.41
N GLN A 36 13.70 -23.57 26.08
CA GLN A 36 14.86 -24.15 25.40
C GLN A 36 16.14 -23.37 25.72
N VAL A 37 16.06 -22.04 25.73
CA VAL A 37 17.17 -21.14 26.04
C VAL A 37 17.62 -21.31 27.50
N GLN A 38 16.68 -21.37 28.45
CA GLN A 38 16.97 -21.58 29.88
C GLN A 38 17.67 -22.93 30.13
N ARG A 39 17.31 -23.97 29.38
CA ARG A 39 17.92 -25.30 29.49
C ARG A 39 19.34 -25.36 28.92
N GLY A 40 19.78 -24.36 28.16
CA GLY A 40 21.14 -24.30 27.59
C GLY A 40 21.41 -25.32 26.47
N VAL A 41 20.38 -26.02 25.98
CA VAL A 41 20.49 -27.04 24.93
C VAL A 41 19.93 -26.48 23.62
N VAL A 42 20.61 -25.47 23.06
CA VAL A 42 20.20 -24.84 21.79
C VAL A 42 21.37 -24.93 20.80
N THR A 43 21.13 -25.57 19.66
CA THR A 43 22.10 -25.57 18.55
C THR A 43 22.09 -24.23 17.82
N PRO A 44 23.17 -23.85 17.11
CA PRO A 44 23.20 -22.62 16.32
C PRO A 44 22.05 -22.49 15.31
N ASN A 45 21.64 -23.61 14.70
CA ASN A 45 20.51 -23.62 13.75
C ASN A 45 19.17 -23.35 14.45
N GLN A 46 18.95 -23.95 15.62
CA GLN A 46 17.74 -23.67 16.41
C GLN A 46 17.71 -22.22 16.88
N LEU A 47 18.87 -21.68 17.29
CA LEU A 47 18.98 -20.28 17.68
C LEU A 47 18.62 -19.33 16.52
N LYS A 48 19.12 -19.61 15.31
CA LYS A 48 18.76 -18.84 14.10
C LYS A 48 17.25 -18.89 13.83
N GLN A 49 16.63 -20.06 13.95
CA GLN A 49 15.18 -20.20 13.77
C GLN A 49 14.41 -19.41 14.82
N PHE A 50 14.82 -19.48 16.10
CA PHE A 50 14.18 -18.73 17.18
C PHE A 50 14.24 -17.22 16.94
N TYR A 51 15.37 -16.70 16.43
CA TYR A 51 15.44 -15.29 16.05
C TYR A 51 14.44 -14.93 14.95
N GLN A 52 14.30 -15.77 13.92
CA GLN A 52 13.34 -15.53 12.85
C GLN A 52 11.89 -15.57 13.35
N ASP A 53 11.56 -16.55 14.19
CA ASP A 53 10.23 -16.69 14.80
C ASP A 53 9.89 -15.46 15.65
N LEU A 54 10.81 -15.03 16.50
CA LEU A 54 10.60 -13.87 17.37
C LEU A 54 10.49 -12.56 16.59
N ILE A 55 11.29 -12.36 15.54
CA ILE A 55 11.15 -11.22 14.63
C ILE A 55 9.78 -11.25 13.95
N SER A 56 9.30 -12.42 13.53
CA SER A 56 7.98 -12.58 12.93
C SER A 56 6.86 -12.21 13.92
N ILE A 57 6.91 -12.72 15.14
CA ILE A 57 5.95 -12.41 16.20
C ILE A 57 5.97 -10.92 16.52
N ARG A 58 7.15 -10.32 16.71
CA ARG A 58 7.33 -8.88 16.92
C ARG A 58 6.68 -8.06 15.81
N ASN A 59 6.93 -8.40 14.55
CA ASN A 59 6.33 -7.70 13.42
C ASN A 59 4.79 -7.77 13.42
N LYS A 60 4.20 -8.90 13.84
CA LYS A 60 2.74 -9.02 13.97
C LYS A 60 2.20 -8.11 15.08
N VAL A 61 2.86 -8.09 16.24
CA VAL A 61 2.47 -7.25 17.38
C VAL A 61 2.58 -5.78 17.00
N GLU A 62 3.73 -5.34 16.47
CA GLU A 62 3.94 -3.96 16.02
C GLU A 62 2.91 -3.51 14.97
N LYS A 63 2.53 -4.43 14.05
CA LYS A 63 1.43 -4.18 13.10
C LYS A 63 0.12 -3.94 13.82
N GLN A 64 -0.24 -4.79 14.78
CA GLN A 64 -1.49 -4.67 15.51
C GLN A 64 -1.53 -3.41 16.40
N GLU A 65 -0.42 -3.07 17.06
CA GLU A 65 -0.27 -1.84 17.84
C GLU A 65 -0.51 -0.61 16.97
N TRP A 66 0.14 -0.57 15.79
CA TRP A 66 -0.03 0.52 14.84
C TRP A 66 -1.48 0.59 14.34
N ILE A 67 -2.07 -0.53 13.91
CA ILE A 67 -3.46 -0.57 13.44
C ILE A 67 -4.42 -0.09 14.53
N ASN A 68 -4.29 -0.59 15.76
CA ASN A 68 -5.16 -0.23 16.87
C ASN A 68 -5.08 1.27 17.18
N LYS A 69 -3.84 1.79 17.25
CA LYS A 69 -3.60 3.21 17.49
C LYS A 69 -4.24 4.06 16.39
N THR A 70 -3.94 3.77 15.14
CA THR A 70 -4.39 4.62 14.02
C THR A 70 -5.91 4.52 13.79
N LYS A 71 -6.52 3.36 14.06
CA LYS A 71 -7.98 3.20 14.09
C LYS A 71 -8.61 4.05 15.20
N ALA A 72 -8.05 4.02 16.41
CA ALA A 72 -8.56 4.81 17.54
C ALA A 72 -8.48 6.33 17.30
N GLU A 73 -7.52 6.77 16.49
CA GLU A 73 -7.37 8.17 16.07
C GLU A 73 -8.24 8.57 14.88
N SER A 74 -8.95 7.62 14.26
CA SER A 74 -9.78 7.83 13.07
C SER A 74 -11.27 7.88 13.41
N ASN A 75 -12.09 8.40 12.50
CA ASN A 75 -13.54 8.38 12.61
C ASN A 75 -14.06 6.92 12.51
N PRO A 76 -15.08 6.52 13.29
CA PRO A 76 -15.75 5.22 13.13
C PRO A 76 -16.24 4.89 11.71
N ALA A 77 -16.48 5.90 10.87
CA ALA A 77 -16.86 5.72 9.46
C ALA A 77 -15.70 5.28 8.55
N ALA A 78 -14.45 5.39 9.00
CA ALA A 78 -13.29 4.97 8.22
C ALA A 78 -13.32 3.46 7.96
N THR A 79 -13.17 3.08 6.70
CA THR A 79 -13.05 1.68 6.29
C THR A 79 -11.61 1.20 6.43
N TRP A 80 -11.42 -0.05 6.83
CA TRP A 80 -10.09 -0.62 7.08
C TRP A 80 -9.89 -1.99 6.43
N GLY A 81 -10.95 -2.53 5.80
CA GLY A 81 -10.96 -3.80 5.11
C GLY A 81 -10.62 -3.64 3.64
N ALA A 82 -11.19 -4.52 2.81
CA ALA A 82 -10.96 -4.57 1.37
C ALA A 82 -11.95 -3.70 0.58
N GLU A 83 -12.58 -2.71 1.23
CA GLU A 83 -13.51 -1.81 0.57
C GLU A 83 -12.79 -0.69 -0.19
N LEU A 84 -13.46 -0.14 -1.20
CA LEU A 84 -13.04 1.09 -1.87
C LEU A 84 -13.22 2.29 -0.92
N ILE A 85 -12.22 3.15 -0.85
CA ILE A 85 -12.14 4.32 0.03
C ILE A 85 -12.45 5.57 -0.79
N ASN A 86 -13.53 6.26 -0.46
CA ASN A 86 -13.94 7.49 -1.15
C ASN A 86 -13.71 8.77 -0.36
N ASN A 87 -13.51 8.67 0.95
CA ASN A 87 -13.36 9.83 1.81
C ASN A 87 -12.13 9.68 2.73
N GLN A 88 -11.03 10.34 2.36
CA GLN A 88 -9.86 10.39 3.22
C GLN A 88 -10.08 11.14 4.54
N ARG A 89 -11.14 11.97 4.63
CA ARG A 89 -11.37 12.82 5.80
C ARG A 89 -11.71 12.04 7.06
N ASP A 90 -12.14 10.79 6.89
CA ASP A 90 -12.49 9.90 7.98
C ASP A 90 -11.28 9.33 8.73
N TYR A 91 -10.06 9.48 8.20
CA TYR A 91 -8.85 8.93 8.83
C TYR A 91 -8.17 9.91 9.80
N SER A 92 -7.20 9.39 10.56
CA SER A 92 -6.44 10.10 11.59
C SER A 92 -5.85 11.42 11.09
N ASP A 93 -6.14 12.50 11.82
CA ASP A 93 -5.52 13.83 11.66
C ASP A 93 -4.30 14.02 12.57
N VAL A 94 -3.93 12.99 13.34
CA VAL A 94 -2.83 13.04 14.29
C VAL A 94 -1.50 12.94 13.53
N PRO A 95 -0.56 13.89 13.71
CA PRO A 95 0.78 13.79 13.16
C PRO A 95 1.48 12.50 13.63
N GLY A 96 2.11 11.78 12.70
CA GLY A 96 2.72 10.49 12.98
C GLY A 96 1.89 9.29 12.51
N SER A 97 0.62 9.51 12.12
CA SER A 97 -0.20 8.47 11.47
C SER A 97 0.20 8.22 10.00
N PHE A 98 0.85 9.20 9.36
CA PHE A 98 1.43 9.07 8.01
C PHE A 98 2.84 9.67 7.98
N GLY A 99 3.87 8.81 8.01
CA GLY A 99 5.23 9.28 8.24
C GLY A 99 5.40 9.85 9.65
N LYS A 100 6.50 10.58 9.91
CA LYS A 100 6.72 11.20 11.24
C LYS A 100 6.03 12.56 11.40
N LYS A 101 5.77 13.25 10.29
CA LYS A 101 5.30 14.64 10.27
C LYS A 101 3.94 14.81 9.60
N GLY A 102 3.51 13.87 8.79
CA GLY A 102 2.20 13.89 8.14
C GLY A 102 1.12 13.19 8.96
N ASN A 103 -0.12 13.32 8.50
CA ASN A 103 -1.28 12.62 9.01
C ASN A 103 -2.05 11.94 7.86
N MET A 104 -2.87 10.93 8.17
CA MET A 104 -3.60 10.20 7.13
C MET A 104 -4.69 11.05 6.45
N ARG A 105 -5.37 11.89 7.22
CA ARG A 105 -6.46 12.75 6.76
C ARG A 105 -6.06 13.66 5.60
N ASP A 106 -4.85 14.20 5.64
CA ASP A 106 -4.37 15.24 4.73
C ASP A 106 -3.30 14.74 3.75
N ASN A 107 -2.54 13.68 4.12
CA ASN A 107 -1.36 13.29 3.36
C ASN A 107 -1.43 11.88 2.75
N ALA A 108 -2.38 11.04 3.15
CA ALA A 108 -2.42 9.63 2.72
C ALA A 108 -3.27 9.34 1.47
N CYS A 109 -3.67 10.36 0.69
CA CYS A 109 -4.42 10.16 -0.57
C CYS A 109 -3.75 9.12 -1.48
N GLY A 110 -2.40 9.11 -1.55
CA GLY A 110 -1.65 8.12 -2.31
C GLY A 110 -1.81 6.68 -1.81
N TYR A 111 -1.86 6.46 -0.50
CA TYR A 111 -2.06 5.11 0.06
C TYR A 111 -3.47 4.61 -0.19
N MET A 112 -4.45 5.51 -0.14
CA MET A 112 -5.84 5.18 -0.47
C MET A 112 -6.01 4.89 -1.97
N ALA A 113 -5.33 5.65 -2.83
CA ALA A 113 -5.29 5.36 -4.26
C ALA A 113 -4.66 3.98 -4.55
N ILE A 114 -3.55 3.62 -3.88
CA ILE A 114 -2.97 2.27 -3.97
C ILE A 114 -3.98 1.21 -3.49
N ASN A 115 -4.64 1.43 -2.34
CA ASN A 115 -5.63 0.50 -1.83
C ASN A 115 -6.78 0.27 -2.81
N ASN A 116 -7.35 1.35 -3.34
CA ASN A 116 -8.47 1.28 -4.27
C ASN A 116 -8.06 0.60 -5.57
N THR A 117 -6.87 0.92 -6.08
CA THR A 117 -6.29 0.24 -7.23
C THR A 117 -6.12 -1.26 -6.96
N ASN A 118 -5.68 -1.65 -5.77
CA ASN A 118 -5.61 -3.06 -5.39
C ASN A 118 -6.98 -3.75 -5.37
N GLN A 119 -8.06 -3.03 -5.00
CA GLN A 119 -9.42 -3.59 -5.06
C GLN A 119 -9.92 -3.70 -6.49
N ILE A 120 -9.67 -2.69 -7.35
CA ILE A 120 -10.00 -2.73 -8.77
C ILE A 120 -9.30 -3.91 -9.45
N LEU A 121 -8.03 -4.14 -9.11
CA LEU A 121 -7.24 -5.28 -9.58
C LEU A 121 -7.65 -6.63 -8.92
N GLY A 122 -8.55 -6.64 -7.95
CA GLY A 122 -9.02 -7.87 -7.31
C GLY A 122 -8.04 -8.52 -6.32
N TYR A 123 -7.02 -7.79 -5.85
CA TYR A 123 -6.10 -8.30 -4.82
C TYR A 123 -6.74 -8.46 -3.43
N ASN A 124 -7.91 -7.83 -3.19
CA ASN A 124 -8.70 -7.98 -1.96
C ASN A 124 -7.90 -7.79 -0.66
N THR A 125 -6.89 -6.91 -0.68
CA THR A 125 -6.02 -6.64 0.46
C THR A 125 -6.67 -5.63 1.40
N ALA A 126 -6.67 -5.88 2.71
CA ALA A 126 -7.22 -4.94 3.68
C ALA A 126 -6.42 -3.62 3.72
N TYR A 127 -7.11 -2.48 3.80
CA TYR A 127 -6.45 -1.18 3.88
C TYR A 127 -5.53 -1.05 5.09
N SER A 128 -5.87 -1.66 6.22
CA SER A 128 -4.99 -1.71 7.40
C SER A 128 -3.62 -2.32 7.09
N ASP A 129 -3.58 -3.28 6.17
CA ASP A 129 -2.36 -3.97 5.77
C ASP A 129 -1.58 -3.12 4.77
N THR A 130 -2.25 -2.64 3.73
CA THR A 130 -1.69 -1.72 2.73
C THR A 130 -1.04 -0.52 3.40
N SER A 131 -1.80 0.18 4.26
CA SER A 131 -1.32 1.37 4.95
C SER A 131 -0.17 1.08 5.93
N TYR A 132 -0.23 -0.02 6.68
CA TYR A 132 0.87 -0.42 7.58
C TYR A 132 2.16 -0.68 6.80
N TYR A 133 2.13 -1.49 5.74
CA TYR A 133 3.34 -1.86 5.01
C TYR A 133 3.95 -0.66 4.28
N LEU A 134 3.12 0.20 3.68
CA LEU A 134 3.61 1.43 3.08
C LEU A 134 4.18 2.38 4.15
N ASN A 135 3.56 2.51 5.33
CA ASN A 135 4.07 3.35 6.42
C ASN A 135 5.33 2.77 7.10
N LYS A 136 5.48 1.44 7.11
CA LYS A 136 6.72 0.77 7.56
C LYS A 136 7.89 1.13 6.64
N ALA A 137 7.63 1.27 5.35
CA ALA A 137 8.57 1.72 4.33
C ALA A 137 8.56 3.26 4.10
N ARG A 138 8.10 4.05 5.08
CA ARG A 138 7.91 5.52 4.96
C ARG A 138 9.12 6.30 4.45
N ASN A 139 10.33 5.79 4.66
CA ASN A 139 11.57 6.43 4.18
C ASN A 139 11.67 6.48 2.65
N ILE A 140 10.95 5.62 1.94
CA ILE A 140 10.88 5.60 0.47
C ILE A 140 9.49 5.98 -0.06
N THR A 141 8.43 5.63 0.67
CA THR A 141 7.04 5.83 0.24
C THR A 141 6.50 7.23 0.54
N THR A 142 7.13 8.01 1.42
CA THR A 142 6.66 9.36 1.78
C THR A 142 7.67 10.45 1.44
N LEU A 143 7.18 11.65 1.16
CA LEU A 143 7.99 12.84 0.93
C LEU A 143 8.04 13.71 2.19
N LEU A 144 9.23 14.17 2.57
CA LEU A 144 9.49 14.96 3.78
C LEU A 144 8.85 14.38 5.04
N ASP A 145 9.08 13.08 5.30
CA ASP A 145 8.49 12.34 6.43
C ASP A 145 6.95 12.41 6.48
N GLY A 146 6.30 12.45 5.32
CA GLY A 146 4.84 12.46 5.17
C GLY A 146 4.22 13.85 4.99
N GLN A 147 4.99 14.92 5.18
CA GLN A 147 4.45 16.28 5.08
C GLN A 147 3.98 16.66 3.67
N LEU A 148 4.59 16.07 2.63
CA LEU A 148 4.21 16.30 1.23
C LEU A 148 3.49 15.10 0.61
N GLY A 149 2.95 14.20 1.43
CA GLY A 149 2.23 13.02 0.97
C GLY A 149 3.14 11.91 0.46
N MET A 150 2.57 11.06 -0.39
CA MET A 150 3.24 9.89 -0.95
C MET A 150 4.22 10.27 -2.06
N ASN A 151 5.36 9.60 -2.10
CA ASN A 151 6.32 9.69 -3.19
C ASN A 151 5.76 8.99 -4.45
N PRO A 152 5.53 9.69 -5.58
CA PRO A 152 4.94 9.10 -6.78
C PRO A 152 5.82 8.04 -7.44
N LEU A 153 7.14 8.09 -7.22
CA LEU A 153 8.09 7.17 -7.85
C LEU A 153 7.87 5.71 -7.43
N VAL A 154 7.22 5.47 -6.29
CA VAL A 154 7.00 4.10 -5.79
C VAL A 154 5.92 3.35 -6.56
N ILE A 155 5.00 4.03 -7.25
CA ILE A 155 3.84 3.40 -7.89
C ILE A 155 4.28 2.39 -8.95
N GLY A 156 5.17 2.82 -9.86
CA GLY A 156 5.65 1.98 -10.95
C GLY A 156 6.33 0.71 -10.44
N ASP A 157 7.27 0.86 -9.51
CA ASP A 157 8.04 -0.26 -8.97
C ASP A 157 7.17 -1.19 -8.11
N LEU A 158 6.23 -0.63 -7.34
CA LEU A 158 5.29 -1.40 -6.52
C LEU A 158 4.50 -2.39 -7.39
N TYR A 159 3.82 -1.90 -8.43
CA TYR A 159 2.97 -2.75 -9.28
C TYR A 159 3.79 -3.65 -10.21
N ARG A 160 4.92 -3.20 -10.74
CA ARG A 160 5.81 -4.08 -11.52
C ARG A 160 6.35 -5.23 -10.66
N SER A 161 6.69 -4.98 -9.39
CA SER A 161 7.12 -6.04 -8.48
C SER A 161 6.00 -7.04 -8.14
N ALA A 162 4.74 -6.62 -8.24
CA ALA A 162 3.56 -7.46 -8.10
C ALA A 162 3.19 -8.23 -9.38
N GLY A 163 3.98 -8.08 -10.46
CA GLY A 163 3.71 -8.75 -11.73
C GLY A 163 2.69 -8.03 -12.62
N CYS A 164 2.51 -6.72 -12.45
CA CYS A 164 1.72 -5.90 -13.35
C CYS A 164 2.57 -5.27 -14.46
N HIS A 165 1.95 -5.02 -15.61
CA HIS A 165 2.43 -4.07 -16.60
C HIS A 165 2.04 -2.65 -16.19
N VAL A 166 2.97 -1.69 -16.29
CA VAL A 166 2.74 -0.31 -15.82
C VAL A 166 3.38 0.70 -16.76
N ASP A 167 2.55 1.59 -17.30
CA ASP A 167 2.98 2.73 -18.12
C ASP A 167 2.64 4.06 -17.44
N LEU A 168 3.49 5.06 -17.64
CA LEU A 168 3.32 6.41 -17.11
C LEU A 168 2.99 7.37 -18.25
N TYR A 169 1.91 8.12 -18.08
CA TYR A 169 1.42 9.13 -18.99
C TYR A 169 1.48 10.51 -18.32
N LEU A 170 2.03 11.48 -19.05
CA LEU A 170 2.06 12.90 -18.67
C LEU A 170 1.06 13.73 -19.48
N ASN A 171 0.29 13.07 -20.36
CA ASN A 171 -0.73 13.67 -21.18
C ASN A 171 -2.03 12.84 -21.13
N THR A 172 -3.14 13.47 -20.78
CA THR A 172 -4.46 12.84 -20.57
C THR A 172 -5.08 12.34 -21.87
N SER A 173 -4.75 12.94 -23.02
CA SER A 173 -5.23 12.46 -24.32
C SER A 173 -4.61 11.13 -24.74
N ASP A 174 -3.48 10.79 -24.15
CA ASP A 174 -2.64 9.68 -24.61
C ASP A 174 -2.91 8.41 -23.78
N VAL A 175 -3.78 8.48 -22.77
CA VAL A 175 -4.10 7.36 -21.87
C VAL A 175 -5.09 6.41 -22.54
N PRO A 176 -4.67 5.18 -22.90
CA PRO A 176 -5.55 4.15 -23.42
C PRO A 176 -6.60 3.72 -22.39
N LYS A 177 -7.76 3.28 -22.87
CA LYS A 177 -8.86 2.70 -22.07
C LYS A 177 -8.69 1.20 -21.80
N THR A 178 -7.48 0.66 -22.00
CA THR A 178 -7.19 -0.79 -22.00
C THR A 178 -6.55 -1.30 -20.71
N TYR A 179 -6.26 -0.44 -19.75
CA TYR A 179 -5.71 -0.87 -18.46
C TYR A 179 -6.81 -1.29 -17.49
N ASP A 180 -6.47 -2.24 -16.62
CA ASP A 180 -7.39 -2.77 -15.59
C ASP A 180 -7.67 -1.71 -14.51
N ALA A 181 -6.68 -0.88 -14.19
CA ALA A 181 -6.80 0.20 -13.23
C ALA A 181 -5.86 1.36 -13.57
N TYR A 182 -6.16 2.53 -13.02
CA TYR A 182 -5.31 3.70 -13.16
C TYR A 182 -5.12 4.39 -11.80
N ILE A 183 -3.93 4.95 -11.60
CA ILE A 183 -3.69 5.93 -10.53
C ILE A 183 -3.42 7.27 -11.21
N MET A 184 -4.10 8.32 -10.76
CA MET A 184 -3.85 9.68 -11.22
C MET A 184 -3.41 10.56 -10.05
N LEU A 185 -2.27 11.24 -10.24
CA LEU A 185 -1.81 12.34 -9.40
C LEU A 185 -2.08 13.64 -10.15
N TYR A 186 -2.74 14.60 -9.52
CA TYR A 186 -2.89 15.94 -10.09
C TYR A 186 -2.55 17.04 -9.09
N PHE A 187 -2.12 18.17 -9.62
CA PHE A 187 -1.76 19.35 -8.84
C PHE A 187 -2.81 20.45 -9.01
N TYR A 188 -3.19 21.10 -7.91
CA TYR A 188 -4.23 22.12 -7.90
C TYR A 188 -3.82 23.30 -7.01
N LYS A 189 -4.38 24.48 -7.29
CA LYS A 189 -4.26 25.61 -6.37
C LYS A 189 -5.37 25.56 -5.34
N ASN A 190 -5.02 25.52 -4.08
CA ASN A 190 -5.98 25.67 -2.99
C ASN A 190 -6.25 27.16 -2.75
N VAL A 191 -7.22 27.70 -3.49
CA VAL A 191 -7.69 29.09 -3.36
C VAL A 191 -8.20 29.42 -1.96
N ASN A 192 -8.72 28.43 -1.22
CA ASN A 192 -9.23 28.63 0.15
C ASN A 192 -8.12 28.69 1.21
N ASN A 193 -6.86 28.43 0.85
CA ASN A 193 -5.74 28.40 1.79
C ASN A 193 -4.54 29.25 1.32
N GLY A 194 -4.84 30.39 0.68
CA GLY A 194 -3.84 31.38 0.25
C GLY A 194 -3.04 30.97 -0.97
N ASP A 195 -3.68 30.38 -1.98
CA ASP A 195 -3.07 29.95 -3.25
C ASP A 195 -1.92 28.96 -3.11
N LYS A 196 -1.96 28.10 -2.09
CA LYS A 196 -0.97 27.03 -1.95
C LYS A 196 -1.19 25.97 -3.00
N LEU A 197 -0.08 25.51 -3.60
CA LEU A 197 -0.10 24.33 -4.46
C LEU A 197 -0.38 23.08 -3.61
N GLY A 198 -1.46 22.39 -3.93
CA GLY A 198 -1.82 21.07 -3.42
C GLY A 198 -1.60 20.01 -4.48
N ALA A 199 -1.56 18.75 -4.04
CA ALA A 199 -1.51 17.59 -4.91
C ALA A 199 -2.45 16.53 -4.36
N HIS A 200 -3.04 15.73 -5.25
CA HIS A 200 -4.01 14.71 -4.86
C HIS A 200 -3.89 13.46 -5.72
N TYR A 201 -4.04 12.30 -5.07
CA TYR A 201 -4.06 11.00 -5.74
C TYR A 201 -5.47 10.42 -5.73
N ILE A 202 -5.86 9.89 -6.88
CA ILE A 202 -7.10 9.14 -7.08
C ILE A 202 -6.81 7.80 -7.74
N ALA A 203 -7.64 6.81 -7.45
CA ALA A 203 -7.71 5.58 -8.23
C ALA A 203 -8.86 5.70 -9.22
N VAL A 204 -8.69 5.16 -10.42
CA VAL A 204 -9.69 5.23 -11.48
C VAL A 204 -9.88 3.85 -12.09
N ASP A 205 -11.13 3.49 -12.31
CA ASP A 205 -11.59 2.33 -13.07
C ASP A 205 -12.24 2.82 -14.39
N TYR A 206 -12.26 2.00 -15.43
CA TYR A 206 -12.96 2.28 -16.69
C TYR A 206 -14.02 1.21 -16.97
N ASP A 207 -15.29 1.62 -17.06
CA ASP A 207 -16.39 0.76 -17.49
C ASP A 207 -16.55 0.85 -19.03
N PRO A 208 -16.20 -0.21 -19.79
CA PRO A 208 -16.36 -0.24 -21.24
C PRO A 208 -17.82 -0.26 -21.70
N ARG A 209 -18.77 -0.63 -20.83
CA ARG A 209 -20.20 -0.66 -21.18
C ARG A 209 -20.81 0.73 -21.13
N ALA A 210 -20.44 1.50 -20.10
CA ALA A 210 -20.90 2.88 -19.95
C ALA A 210 -20.04 3.88 -20.75
N ASP A 211 -18.86 3.46 -21.22
CA ASP A 211 -17.80 4.31 -21.76
C ASP A 211 -17.42 5.44 -20.81
N LYS A 212 -17.23 5.09 -19.53
CA LYS A 212 -16.94 6.05 -18.45
C LYS A 212 -15.83 5.57 -17.54
N PHE A 213 -15.06 6.53 -17.06
CA PHE A 213 -14.14 6.40 -15.96
C PHE A 213 -14.83 6.69 -14.63
N SER A 214 -14.51 5.91 -13.61
CA SER A 214 -15.00 6.01 -12.24
C SER A 214 -13.84 6.33 -11.31
N ALA A 215 -13.83 7.52 -10.72
CA ALA A 215 -12.75 7.97 -9.82
C ALA A 215 -13.14 7.81 -8.34
N TYR A 216 -12.24 7.18 -7.60
CA TYR A 216 -12.33 6.97 -6.16
C TYR A 216 -11.37 7.89 -5.42
N ASN A 217 -11.79 8.36 -4.25
CA ASN A 217 -11.08 9.35 -3.45
C ASN A 217 -10.92 10.72 -4.15
N ASN A 218 -11.77 11.13 -5.12
CA ASN A 218 -11.56 12.38 -5.88
C ASN A 218 -12.04 13.66 -5.17
N ASP A 219 -13.19 13.59 -4.49
CA ASP A 219 -13.73 14.70 -3.70
C ASP A 219 -14.57 14.11 -2.57
N ASN A 220 -14.59 14.76 -1.40
CA ASN A 220 -14.79 14.21 -0.04
C ASN A 220 -16.08 13.41 0.26
N SER A 221 -16.81 12.83 -0.70
CA SER A 221 -17.93 11.92 -0.40
C SER A 221 -18.47 11.08 -1.56
N ASN A 222 -18.22 11.40 -2.84
CA ASN A 222 -18.96 10.77 -3.94
C ASN A 222 -18.07 10.20 -5.04
N LEU A 223 -18.42 8.99 -5.51
CA LEU A 223 -17.93 8.42 -6.76
C LEU A 223 -18.18 9.42 -7.89
N GLN A 224 -17.15 9.73 -8.67
CA GLN A 224 -17.29 10.58 -9.84
C GLN A 224 -17.14 9.77 -11.10
N GLU A 225 -18.13 9.83 -11.97
CA GLU A 225 -18.06 9.25 -13.30
C GLU A 225 -17.81 10.34 -14.34
N LYS A 226 -16.81 10.16 -15.20
CA LYS A 226 -16.49 11.08 -16.31
C LYS A 226 -16.14 10.26 -17.56
N ASP A 227 -16.34 10.83 -18.73
CA ASP A 227 -15.96 10.24 -20.03
C ASP A 227 -14.47 10.43 -20.38
N ALA A 228 -13.73 11.26 -19.64
CA ALA A 228 -12.31 11.52 -19.86
C ALA A 228 -11.57 11.97 -18.59
N PHE A 229 -10.26 11.65 -18.50
CA PHE A 229 -9.40 11.97 -17.35
C PHE A 229 -9.30 13.46 -17.04
N ASN A 230 -9.22 14.31 -18.08
CA ASN A 230 -9.11 15.76 -17.90
C ASN A 230 -10.33 16.37 -17.19
N LYS A 231 -11.48 15.68 -17.15
CA LYS A 231 -12.68 16.14 -16.44
C LYS A 231 -12.68 15.83 -14.94
N PHE A 232 -11.69 15.09 -14.45
CA PHE A 232 -11.43 14.95 -13.00
C PHE A 232 -10.56 16.10 -12.46
N LEU A 233 -9.89 16.85 -13.33
CA LEU A 233 -9.01 17.93 -12.92
C LEU A 233 -9.82 19.13 -12.44
N PRO A 234 -9.49 19.72 -11.28
CA PRO A 234 -10.10 20.97 -10.86
C PRO A 234 -9.68 22.13 -11.78
N ASP A 235 -10.46 23.20 -11.75
CA ASP A 235 -10.15 24.43 -12.47
C ASP A 235 -8.78 24.99 -12.03
N GLY A 236 -7.93 25.35 -12.98
CA GLY A 236 -6.60 25.92 -12.71
C GLY A 236 -5.52 24.89 -12.31
N HIS A 237 -5.71 23.61 -12.63
CA HIS A 237 -4.68 22.58 -12.48
C HIS A 237 -3.39 22.94 -13.23
N GLN A 238 -2.25 22.49 -12.70
CA GLN A 238 -0.92 22.84 -13.24
C GLN A 238 -0.10 21.65 -13.74
N GLY A 239 -0.63 20.43 -13.60
CA GLY A 239 0.02 19.22 -14.07
C GLY A 239 -0.62 17.97 -13.51
N TYR A 240 -0.27 16.82 -14.09
CA TYR A 240 -0.71 15.51 -13.65
C TYR A 240 0.24 14.41 -14.12
N CYS A 241 0.14 13.26 -13.46
CA CYS A 241 0.76 12.00 -13.84
C CYS A 241 -0.30 10.90 -13.75
N ILE A 242 -0.39 10.04 -14.76
CA ILE A 242 -1.32 8.91 -14.78
C ILE A 242 -0.54 7.63 -14.99
N TRP A 243 -0.67 6.68 -14.07
CA TRP A 243 -0.16 5.32 -14.21
C TRP A 243 -1.29 4.43 -14.68
N GLY A 244 -1.17 3.86 -15.89
CA GLY A 244 -2.01 2.76 -16.34
C GLY A 244 -1.43 1.44 -15.85
N ILE A 245 -2.25 0.59 -15.22
CA ILE A 245 -1.83 -0.65 -14.57
C ILE A 245 -2.70 -1.80 -15.08
N SER A 246 -2.06 -2.83 -15.61
CA SER A 246 -2.73 -4.08 -15.99
C SER A 246 -2.04 -5.25 -15.34
N HIS A 247 -2.79 -6.30 -15.02
CA HIS A 247 -2.17 -7.61 -14.83
C HIS A 247 -1.37 -7.95 -16.08
N ILE A 248 -0.21 -8.57 -15.90
CA ILE A 248 0.43 -9.27 -17.01
C ILE A 248 -0.46 -10.49 -17.27
N ASP A 249 -1.47 -10.31 -18.12
CA ASP A 249 -2.14 -11.46 -18.69
C ASP A 249 -1.08 -12.30 -19.41
N GLN A 250 -1.17 -13.62 -19.24
CA GLN A 250 -0.39 -14.63 -19.97
C GLN A 250 -0.73 -14.64 -21.48
N SER A 251 -0.99 -13.48 -22.08
CA SER A 251 -1.41 -13.28 -23.47
C SER A 251 -0.24 -13.07 -24.45
N GLN A 252 0.98 -13.46 -24.06
CA GLN A 252 2.04 -13.80 -25.03
C GLN A 252 2.07 -15.29 -25.41
N ASN A 253 0.98 -16.03 -25.19
CA ASN A 253 0.86 -17.41 -25.67
C ASN A 253 -0.31 -17.62 -26.64
N THR A 254 -0.47 -16.67 -27.57
CA THR A 254 -1.15 -16.93 -28.84
C THR A 254 -0.19 -16.63 -29.99
N ASP A 255 0.10 -17.70 -30.73
CA ASP A 255 0.69 -17.80 -32.06
C ASP A 255 2.21 -17.68 -32.21
N SER A 256 2.91 -18.74 -31.82
CA SER A 256 3.84 -19.39 -32.76
C SER A 256 4.00 -20.88 -32.46
N THR A 257 3.16 -21.70 -33.08
CA THR A 257 3.42 -23.14 -33.27
C THR A 257 3.13 -23.52 -34.73
N PRO A 258 3.72 -24.60 -35.26
CA PRO A 258 4.76 -24.51 -36.27
C PRO A 258 4.30 -25.03 -37.63
N ASN A 259 4.60 -24.32 -38.72
CA ASN A 259 4.50 -24.89 -40.06
C ASN A 259 5.90 -25.24 -40.58
N GLU A 260 6.33 -26.44 -40.20
CA GLU A 260 7.31 -27.19 -40.98
C GLU A 260 6.58 -27.92 -42.11
N ARG A 261 6.96 -27.60 -43.36
CA ARG A 261 7.23 -28.50 -44.51
C ARG A 261 6.46 -28.24 -45.80
N ASN A 262 7.29 -28.09 -46.85
CA ASN A 262 7.15 -28.63 -48.20
C ASN A 262 5.99 -28.03 -49.03
N GLU A 263 6.14 -27.56 -50.27
CA GLU A 263 6.81 -28.12 -51.44
C GLU A 263 6.99 -27.04 -52.51
N ARG A 264 8.07 -27.17 -53.30
CA ARG A 264 8.14 -27.02 -54.77
C ARG A 264 7.27 -25.93 -55.41
N TYR A 265 7.91 -24.86 -55.90
CA TYR A 265 8.29 -24.61 -57.30
C TYR A 265 9.07 -23.29 -57.37
#